data_AF-A0A6J7EAV4-F1
#
_entry.id   AF-A0A6J7EAV4-F1
#
_cell.length_a   1.000
_cell.length_b   1.000
_cell.length_c   1.000
_cell.angle_alpha   90.00
_cell.angle_beta   90.00
_cell.angle_gamma   90.00
#
_symmetry.space_group_name_H-M   'P 1'
#
loop_
_entity.id
_entity.type
_entity.pdbx_description
1 polymer ?
#
loop_
_entity_poly.entity_id
_entity_poly.type
_entity_poly.pdbx_seq_one_letter_code
_entity_poly.pdbx_strand_id
1 'polypeptide(L)'
;MTPNPAEVHSVHHVAFSELQRPDAPTFVSIPESDRPVVQMFFNTSTIHAPTAAVMLQFRRVAIEGVCERVAGYEQPVFAWK
;
A
#
# COMPACT_ATOMS: atom_id res chain seq x y z
N MET A 1 9.57 -11.78 -17.72
CA MET A 1 9.23 -10.35 -17.86
C MET A 1 10.54 -9.59 -18.03
N THR A 2 10.64 -8.68 -18.99
CA THR A 2 11.88 -7.90 -19.26
C THR A 2 11.57 -6.41 -19.09
N PRO A 3 11.90 -5.78 -17.95
CA PRO A 3 11.60 -4.37 -17.69
C PRO A 3 12.50 -3.43 -18.51
N ASN A 4 11.99 -2.23 -18.83
CA ASN A 4 12.78 -1.17 -19.42
C ASN A 4 13.78 -0.60 -18.38
N PRO A 5 15.10 -0.74 -18.56
CA PRO A 5 16.07 -0.30 -17.56
C PRO A 5 16.16 1.23 -17.41
N ALA A 6 15.63 2.00 -18.37
CA ALA A 6 15.62 3.46 -18.28
C ALA A 6 14.54 4.00 -17.32
N GLU A 7 13.54 3.18 -16.97
CA GLU A 7 12.36 3.62 -16.20
C GLU A 7 12.08 2.73 -14.99
N VAL A 8 12.35 1.42 -15.09
CA VAL A 8 11.99 0.44 -14.06
C VAL A 8 13.24 -0.09 -13.39
N HIS A 9 13.45 0.33 -12.15
CA HIS A 9 14.58 -0.12 -11.33
C HIS A 9 14.50 -1.61 -10.98
N SER A 10 13.30 -2.08 -10.60
CA SER A 10 13.07 -3.47 -10.17
C SER A 10 11.62 -3.89 -10.37
N VAL A 11 11.41 -5.20 -10.42
CA VAL A 11 10.09 -5.83 -10.54
C VAL A 11 9.97 -6.87 -9.44
N HIS A 12 8.85 -6.86 -8.73
CA HIS A 12 8.60 -7.76 -7.62
C HIS A 12 7.26 -8.46 -7.80
N HIS A 13 7.21 -9.75 -7.47
CA HIS A 13 5.95 -10.50 -7.39
C HIS A 13 5.49 -10.57 -5.94
N VAL A 14 4.20 -10.31 -5.72
CA VAL A 14 3.57 -10.33 -4.40
C VAL A 14 2.50 -11.40 -4.40
N ALA A 15 2.63 -12.39 -3.50
CA ALA A 15 1.60 -13.39 -3.31
C ALA A 15 0.40 -12.80 -2.56
N PHE A 16 -0.81 -13.31 -2.81
CA PHE A 16 -2.01 -12.87 -2.07
C PHE A 16 -1.89 -13.10 -0.56
N SER A 17 -1.21 -14.18 -0.14
CA SER A 17 -0.90 -14.43 1.27
C SER A 17 -0.05 -13.34 1.91
N GLU A 18 0.82 -12.68 1.13
CA GLU A 18 1.64 -11.56 1.63
C GLU A 18 0.77 -10.32 1.88
N LEU A 19 -0.23 -10.06 1.02
CA LEU A 19 -1.19 -8.98 1.23
C LEU A 19 -2.08 -9.25 2.45
N GLN A 20 -2.35 -10.51 2.78
CA GLN A 20 -3.22 -10.94 3.88
C GLN A 20 -2.51 -11.13 5.21
N ARG A 21 -1.22 -10.78 5.32
CA ARG A 21 -0.49 -10.96 6.57
C ARG A 21 -1.16 -10.23 7.73
N PRO A 22 -1.14 -10.81 8.95
CA PRO A 22 -1.76 -10.18 10.12
C PRO A 22 -1.16 -8.83 10.51
N ASP A 23 0.11 -8.59 10.17
CA ASP A 23 0.85 -7.36 10.44
C ASP A 23 0.72 -6.30 9.32
N ALA A 24 -0.05 -6.60 8.27
CA ALA A 24 -0.38 -5.68 7.19
C ALA A 24 -1.89 -5.37 7.17
N PRO A 25 -2.31 -4.15 6.80
CA PRO A 25 -1.48 -2.95 6.60
C PRO A 25 -0.99 -2.36 7.94
N THR A 26 -0.06 -1.40 7.87
CA THR A 26 0.29 -0.54 9.00
C THR A 26 -0.32 0.84 8.81
N PHE A 27 -0.77 1.44 9.91
CA PHE A 27 -1.29 2.81 9.94
C PHE A 27 -0.38 3.69 10.78
N VAL A 28 -0.08 4.89 10.29
CA VAL A 28 0.80 5.87 10.95
C VAL A 28 0.09 7.22 11.01
N SER A 29 0.09 7.85 12.19
CA SER A 29 -0.41 9.22 12.34
C SER A 29 0.65 10.24 11.97
N ILE A 30 0.25 11.33 11.35
CA ILE A 30 1.11 12.47 11.01
C ILE A 30 0.48 13.77 11.52
N PRO A 31 1.27 14.81 11.83
CA PRO A 31 0.72 16.08 12.32
C PRO A 31 -0.07 16.87 11.25
N GLU A 32 0.14 16.59 9.96
CA GLU A 32 -0.50 17.32 8.85
C GLU A 32 -1.94 16.85 8.53
N SER A 33 -2.40 15.72 9.08
CA SER A 33 -3.70 15.14 8.75
C SER A 33 -4.25 14.29 9.90
N ASP A 34 -5.54 14.42 10.18
CA ASP A 34 -6.26 13.55 11.11
C ASP A 34 -6.52 12.15 10.53
N ARG A 35 -6.30 11.96 9.23
CA ARG A 35 -6.44 10.67 8.56
C ARG A 35 -5.16 9.86 8.72
N PRO A 36 -5.24 8.56 9.05
CA PRO A 36 -4.04 7.75 9.19
C PRO A 36 -3.41 7.50 7.83
N VAL A 37 -2.09 7.66 7.76
CA VAL A 37 -1.29 7.23 6.60
C VAL A 37 -1.31 5.71 6.54
N VAL A 38 -1.68 5.15 5.39
CA VAL A 38 -1.66 3.70 5.17
C VAL A 38 -0.40 3.29 4.43
N GLN A 39 0.25 2.24 4.91
CA GLN A 39 1.42 1.64 4.27
C GLN A 39 1.38 0.11 4.36
N MET A 40 2.01 -0.54 3.39
CA MET A 40 2.22 -1.99 3.40
C MET A 40 3.70 -2.29 3.44
N PHE A 41 4.08 -3.22 4.30
CA PHE A 41 5.44 -3.73 4.32
C PHE A 41 5.55 -4.93 3.37
N PHE A 42 6.56 -4.91 2.50
CA PHE A 42 6.86 -6.00 1.59
C PHE A 42 8.37 -6.27 1.60
N ASN A 43 8.77 -7.47 2.04
CA ASN A 43 10.16 -7.88 2.23
C ASN A 43 10.99 -6.90 3.08
N THR A 44 11.72 -5.98 2.46
CA THR A 44 12.59 -4.99 3.11
C THR A 44 12.17 -3.56 2.81
N SER A 45 11.02 -3.37 2.15
CA SER A 45 10.57 -2.07 1.65
C SER A 45 9.16 -1.77 2.13
N THR A 46 8.93 -0.50 2.42
CA THR A 46 7.61 0.03 2.75
C THR A 46 7.00 0.64 1.49
N ILE A 47 5.81 0.18 1.13
CA ILE A 47 4.99 0.77 0.08
C ILE A 47 4.03 1.72 0.78
N HIS A 48 4.03 2.99 0.38
CA HIS A 48 3.14 4.00 0.92
C HIS A 48 1.91 4.19 0.03
N ALA A 49 0.85 4.81 0.57
CA ALA A 49 -0.21 5.35 -0.25
C ALA A 49 0.37 6.36 -1.28
N PRO A 50 -0.18 6.43 -2.50
CA PRO A 50 -1.48 5.90 -2.89
C PRO A 50 -1.47 4.41 -3.24
N THR A 51 -0.31 3.83 -3.59
CA THR A 51 -0.20 2.42 -4.01
C THR A 51 -0.63 1.46 -2.90
N ALA A 52 -0.22 1.69 -1.65
CA ALA A 52 -0.64 0.85 -0.51
C ALA A 52 -2.16 0.88 -0.28
N ALA A 53 -2.82 2.01 -0.51
CA ALA A 53 -4.27 2.11 -0.38
C ALA A 53 -4.99 1.26 -1.44
N VAL A 54 -4.49 1.26 -2.69
CA VAL A 54 -5.01 0.40 -3.76
C VAL A 54 -4.80 -1.08 -3.44
N MET A 55 -3.62 -1.45 -2.93
CA MET A 55 -3.34 -2.82 -2.50
C MET A 55 -4.28 -3.25 -1.37
N LEU A 56 -4.57 -2.36 -0.42
CA LEU A 56 -5.49 -2.64 0.69
C LEU A 56 -6.91 -2.83 0.16
N GLN A 57 -7.36 -1.97 -0.74
CA GLN A 57 -8.67 -2.12 -1.34
C GLN A 57 -8.80 -3.43 -2.12
N PHE A 58 -7.77 -3.82 -2.87
CA PHE A 58 -7.75 -5.10 -3.58
C PHE A 58 -7.84 -6.28 -2.60
N ARG A 59 -7.05 -6.26 -1.52
CA ARG A 59 -7.14 -7.26 -0.46
C ARG A 59 -8.57 -7.36 0.10
N ARG A 60 -9.14 -6.24 0.54
CA ARG A 60 -10.47 -6.21 1.17
C ARG A 60 -11.55 -6.71 0.23
N VAL A 61 -11.61 -6.14 -0.98
CA VAL A 61 -12.72 -6.38 -1.91
C VAL A 61 -12.53 -7.70 -2.66
N ALA A 62 -11.36 -7.90 -3.29
CA ALA A 62 -11.16 -9.00 -4.23
C ALA A 62 -10.75 -10.31 -3.56
N ILE A 63 -10.04 -10.24 -2.41
CA ILE A 63 -9.55 -11.44 -1.72
C ILE A 63 -10.47 -11.80 -0.54
N GLU A 64 -10.84 -10.83 0.29
CA GLU A 64 -11.64 -11.08 1.50
C GLU A 64 -13.16 -10.95 1.27
N GLY A 65 -13.60 -10.38 0.14
CA GLY A 65 -15.02 -10.17 -0.15
C GLY A 65 -15.69 -9.08 0.71
N VAL A 66 -14.90 -8.22 1.36
CA VAL A 66 -15.35 -7.14 2.23
C VAL A 66 -15.37 -5.82 1.47
N CYS A 67 -16.53 -5.16 1.46
CA CYS A 67 -16.64 -3.82 0.89
C CYS A 67 -16.06 -2.77 1.84
N GLU A 68 -14.86 -2.29 1.55
CA GLU A 68 -14.18 -1.24 2.32
C GLU A 68 -13.71 -0.11 1.40
N ARG A 69 -13.92 1.14 1.83
CA ARG A 69 -13.47 2.34 1.13
C ARG A 69 -12.13 2.79 1.70
N VAL A 70 -11.13 2.96 0.84
CA VAL A 70 -9.79 3.41 1.24
C VAL A 70 -9.57 4.92 1.10
N ALA A 71 -10.58 5.66 0.64
CA ALA A 71 -10.50 7.12 0.44
C ALA A 71 -10.37 7.92 1.75
N GLY A 72 -10.55 7.27 2.90
CA GLY A 72 -10.34 7.86 4.22
C GLY A 72 -8.89 7.80 4.72
N TYR A 73 -7.98 7.18 3.97
CA TYR A 73 -6.57 7.08 4.34
C TYR A 73 -5.71 8.17 3.71
N GLU A 74 -4.61 8.49 4.37
CA GLU A 74 -3.68 9.54 3.97
C GLU A 74 -2.42 8.99 3.27
N GLN A 75 -1.76 9.85 2.50
CA GLN A 75 -0.46 9.65 1.90
C GLN A 75 0.66 10.31 2.72
N PRO A 76 1.91 9.80 2.69
CA PRO A 76 3.01 10.47 3.37
C PRO A 76 3.22 11.87 2.79
N VAL A 77 3.72 12.81 3.61
CA VAL A 77 3.82 14.23 3.26
C VAL A 77 4.57 14.46 1.93
N PHE A 78 5.62 13.69 1.65
CA PHE A 78 6.42 13.83 0.42
C PHE A 78 5.64 13.49 -0.87
N ALA A 79 4.48 12.84 -0.79
CA ALA A 79 3.71 12.45 -1.95
C ALA A 79 2.89 13.61 -2.56
N TRP A 80 2.70 14.69 -1.81
CA TRP A 80 1.86 15.84 -2.22
C TRP A 80 2.48 17.20 -1.91
N LYS A 81 3.70 17.22 -1.35
CA LYS A 81 4.50 18.41 -1.07
C LYS A 81 5.79 18.36 -1.87
#